data_AF-A0A1A6GDA8-F1
#
_entry.id   AF-A0A1A6GDA8-F1
#
_cell.length_a   1.000
_cell.length_b   1.000
_cell.length_c   1.000
_cell.angle_alpha   90.00
_cell.angle_beta   90.00
_cell.angle_gamma   90.00
#
_symmetry.space_group_name_H-M   'P 1'
#
loop_
_entity.id
_entity.type
_entity.pdbx_description
1 polymer ?
#
loop_
_entity_poly.entity_id
_entity_poly.type
_entity_poly.pdbx_seq_one_letter_code
_entity_poly.pdbx_strand_id
1 'polypeptide(L)'
;MGKGFPIEKPCSGSRAKLSVRKKMQNTPENRSGSGTSRVPQIPHQSVVGTVNTLQLEQAVEMRRGIDLNLPQELKPCLVEDWDLVNKQKKLYQLPAIKTVDTILAEYVTFVKSQGRADNREYSVDELVVGVREYFNKMLGTQLLYQFEKPQYAEMHFAHPNIPMSQIYGAPHLLRLFVKIGAALVHSPL
;
A
#
# COMPACT_ATOMS: atom_id res chain seq x y z
N MET A 1 20.34 -36.10 46.34
CA MET A 1 19.45 -36.00 45.15
C MET A 1 19.91 -34.78 44.35
N GLY A 2 20.14 -34.80 43.02
CA GLY A 2 20.25 -35.93 42.09
C GLY A 2 20.28 -35.45 40.62
N LYS A 3 21.39 -35.74 39.89
CA LYS A 3 21.59 -35.60 38.42
C LYS A 3 21.54 -34.15 37.87
N GLY A 4 22.18 -33.76 36.77
CA GLY A 4 23.12 -34.43 35.84
C GLY A 4 23.41 -33.52 34.61
N PHE A 5 24.60 -33.58 34.02
CA PHE A 5 25.06 -32.87 32.80
C PHE A 5 24.33 -33.33 31.50
N PRO A 6 24.59 -32.82 30.25
CA PRO A 6 25.55 -31.81 29.77
C PRO A 6 25.00 -30.76 28.74
N ILE A 7 25.92 -29.99 28.15
CA ILE A 7 25.82 -29.04 27.01
C ILE A 7 25.58 -29.75 25.66
N GLU A 8 24.78 -29.18 24.76
CA GLU A 8 24.95 -29.32 23.30
C GLU A 8 24.65 -28.03 22.50
N LYS A 9 25.45 -27.80 21.45
CA LYS A 9 25.20 -26.99 20.23
C LYS A 9 25.42 -27.94 19.03
N PRO A 10 25.20 -27.54 17.76
CA PRO A 10 24.19 -26.67 17.14
C PRO A 10 23.36 -27.47 16.11
N CYS A 11 22.53 -26.84 15.26
CA CYS A 11 22.33 -27.39 13.91
C CYS A 11 21.97 -26.34 12.86
N SER A 12 22.43 -26.59 11.63
CA SER A 12 22.27 -25.74 10.45
C SER A 12 21.38 -26.42 9.42
N GLY A 13 20.43 -25.66 8.85
CA GLY A 13 19.82 -25.92 7.55
C GLY A 13 18.88 -27.13 7.40
N SER A 14 17.71 -26.89 6.81
CA SER A 14 17.44 -27.44 5.47
C SER A 14 16.16 -26.92 4.82
N ARG A 15 16.21 -26.86 3.48
CA ARG A 15 15.09 -26.53 2.60
C ARG A 15 14.06 -27.67 2.60
N ALA A 16 12.78 -27.34 2.80
CA ALA A 16 11.70 -28.21 2.32
C ALA A 16 11.60 -28.06 0.79
N LYS A 17 12.10 -29.04 0.05
CA LYS A 17 11.78 -29.23 -1.38
C LYS A 17 10.53 -30.10 -1.48
N LEU A 18 9.43 -29.57 -2.00
CA LEU A 18 8.33 -30.40 -2.52
C LEU A 18 8.59 -30.73 -4.00
N SER A 19 8.38 -31.99 -4.36
CA SER A 19 8.75 -32.57 -5.66
C SER A 19 7.62 -33.43 -6.21
N VAL A 20 7.07 -33.05 -7.37
CA VAL A 20 6.28 -33.91 -8.26
C VAL A 20 6.69 -33.54 -9.71
N ARG A 21 7.62 -34.29 -10.31
CA ARG A 21 7.42 -35.33 -11.36
C ARG A 21 6.73 -34.81 -12.64
N LYS A 22 7.53 -34.60 -13.70
CA LYS A 22 7.69 -35.45 -14.94
C LYS A 22 6.65 -35.10 -16.02
N LYS A 23 7.04 -34.33 -17.05
CA LYS A 23 7.72 -34.74 -18.30
C LYS A 23 6.78 -35.42 -19.30
N MET A 24 6.52 -34.73 -20.41
CA MET A 24 6.50 -35.33 -21.74
C MET A 24 7.26 -34.43 -22.73
N GLN A 25 7.77 -35.05 -23.78
CA GLN A 25 8.73 -34.54 -24.76
C GLN A 25 8.14 -34.84 -26.14
N ASN A 26 8.38 -33.99 -27.16
CA ASN A 26 8.64 -34.39 -28.56
C ASN A 26 8.76 -33.17 -29.51
N THR A 27 9.82 -33.21 -30.31
CA THR A 27 10.06 -32.60 -31.64
C THR A 27 10.48 -33.77 -32.57
N PRO A 28 10.61 -33.67 -33.91
CA PRO A 28 10.93 -32.51 -34.78
C PRO A 28 9.74 -32.17 -35.73
N GLU A 29 9.82 -31.53 -36.91
CA GLU A 29 10.95 -31.09 -37.76
C GLU A 29 10.59 -29.82 -38.59
N ASN A 30 11.11 -29.70 -39.82
CA ASN A 30 11.07 -28.52 -40.69
C ASN A 30 10.99 -28.94 -42.17
N ARG A 31 10.09 -28.36 -42.99
CA ARG A 31 10.34 -28.23 -44.45
C ARG A 31 9.54 -27.13 -45.15
N SER A 32 10.22 -26.46 -46.06
CA SER A 32 9.75 -25.34 -46.89
C SER A 32 8.76 -25.74 -48.00
N GLY A 33 7.90 -24.79 -48.40
CA GLY A 33 7.10 -24.85 -49.64
C GLY A 33 6.68 -23.44 -50.09
N SER A 34 6.96 -23.09 -51.34
CA SER A 34 6.67 -21.77 -51.93
C SER A 34 5.34 -21.79 -52.70
N GLY A 35 4.58 -20.69 -52.65
CA GLY A 35 3.33 -20.52 -53.40
C GLY A 35 2.82 -19.08 -53.33
N THR A 36 2.60 -18.44 -54.48
CA THR A 36 2.40 -17.00 -54.59
C THR A 36 0.92 -16.55 -54.64
N SER A 37 0.71 -15.32 -54.17
CA SER A 37 -0.08 -14.26 -54.83
C SER A 37 -1.43 -13.81 -54.21
N ARG A 38 -1.59 -12.48 -54.25
CA ARG A 38 -2.79 -11.62 -54.17
C ARG A 38 -3.32 -11.18 -52.80
N VAL A 39 -3.08 -9.89 -52.56
CA VAL A 39 -3.66 -9.00 -51.55
C VAL A 39 -5.07 -8.58 -51.97
N PRO A 40 -6.00 -8.40 -51.03
CA PRO A 40 -6.68 -7.10 -50.91
C PRO A 40 -6.39 -6.42 -49.55
N GLN A 41 -6.22 -5.10 -49.55
CA GLN A 41 -6.08 -4.28 -48.34
C GLN A 41 -7.45 -3.84 -47.81
N ILE A 42 -7.43 -3.08 -46.69
CA ILE A 42 -8.50 -2.29 -46.04
C ILE A 42 -9.04 -2.95 -44.73
N PRO A 43 -9.19 -2.21 -43.61
CA PRO A 43 -8.59 -0.92 -43.21
C PRO A 43 -7.69 -1.01 -41.97
N HIS A 44 -6.79 -0.04 -41.81
CA HIS A 44 -6.15 0.24 -40.52
C HIS A 44 -7.20 0.77 -39.54
N GLN A 45 -7.82 -0.10 -38.73
CA GLN A 45 -8.48 0.37 -37.52
C GLN A 45 -7.39 0.63 -36.48
N SER A 46 -6.98 1.89 -36.38
CA SER A 46 -6.19 2.38 -35.26
C SER A 46 -6.91 1.98 -33.97
N VAL A 47 -6.30 1.08 -33.19
CA VAL A 47 -6.70 0.87 -31.80
C VAL A 47 -6.20 2.08 -31.04
N VAL A 48 -6.94 3.19 -31.21
CA VAL A 48 -6.81 4.41 -30.43
C VAL A 48 -6.81 3.96 -28.98
N GLY A 49 -5.69 4.22 -28.31
CA GLY A 49 -5.43 3.59 -27.04
C GLY A 49 -6.59 3.80 -26.09
N THR A 50 -6.97 2.74 -25.38
CA THR A 50 -7.66 2.86 -24.09
C THR A 50 -6.71 3.61 -23.16
N VAL A 51 -6.65 4.94 -23.31
CA VAL A 51 -6.19 5.84 -22.28
C VAL A 51 -7.00 5.46 -21.06
N ASN A 52 -6.32 4.95 -20.03
CA ASN A 52 -6.98 4.48 -18.83
C ASN A 52 -7.71 5.67 -18.21
N THR A 53 -9.02 5.81 -18.47
CA THR A 53 -9.79 7.02 -18.11
C THR A 53 -9.65 7.30 -16.61
N LEU A 54 -9.71 6.23 -15.81
CA LEU A 54 -9.47 6.24 -14.36
C LEU A 54 -8.06 6.69 -13.93
N GLN A 55 -7.02 6.52 -14.76
CA GLN A 55 -5.68 7.05 -14.50
C GLN A 55 -5.56 8.51 -14.94
N LEU A 56 -6.21 8.88 -16.06
CA LEU A 56 -6.24 10.27 -16.52
C LEU A 56 -7.03 11.16 -15.56
N GLU A 57 -8.18 10.69 -15.07
CA GLU A 57 -8.99 11.33 -14.02
C GLU A 57 -8.18 11.47 -12.73
N GLN A 58 -7.56 10.40 -12.22
CA GLN A 58 -6.64 10.49 -11.06
C GLN A 58 -5.49 11.48 -11.27
N ALA A 59 -4.92 11.55 -12.48
CA ALA A 59 -3.84 12.48 -12.81
C ALA A 59 -4.32 13.93 -13.03
N VAL A 60 -5.62 14.15 -13.26
CA VAL A 60 -6.25 15.48 -13.29
C VAL A 60 -6.62 15.91 -11.87
N GLU A 61 -7.15 15.00 -11.05
CA GLU A 61 -7.45 15.22 -9.62
C GLU A 61 -6.18 15.63 -8.86
N MET A 62 -5.09 14.87 -9.00
CA MET A 62 -3.78 15.21 -8.43
C MET A 62 -3.26 16.58 -8.90
N ARG A 63 -3.61 17.01 -10.12
CA ARG A 63 -3.16 18.30 -10.68
C ARG A 63 -3.94 19.50 -10.15
N ARG A 64 -5.08 19.27 -9.50
CA ARG A 64 -5.83 20.30 -8.75
C ARG A 64 -5.54 20.28 -7.25
N GLY A 65 -4.85 19.24 -6.77
CA GLY A 65 -4.48 19.03 -5.37
C GLY A 65 -3.70 20.18 -4.74
N ILE A 66 -3.91 20.37 -3.43
CA ILE A 66 -2.97 21.13 -2.59
C ILE A 66 -1.71 20.27 -2.45
N ASP A 67 -0.56 20.78 -2.89
CA ASP A 67 0.72 20.06 -2.79
C ASP A 67 1.24 20.09 -1.35
N LEU A 68 0.91 19.05 -0.59
CA LEU A 68 1.55 18.79 0.70
C LEU A 68 2.99 18.36 0.45
N ASN A 69 3.91 19.28 0.74
CA ASN A 69 5.35 19.09 0.59
C ASN A 69 5.87 17.98 1.51
N LEU A 70 5.78 16.73 1.06
CA LEU A 70 6.26 15.57 1.79
C LEU A 70 7.80 15.58 1.83
N PRO A 71 8.43 15.46 3.01
CA PRO A 71 9.88 15.35 3.13
C PRO A 71 10.46 14.28 2.20
N GLN A 72 11.57 14.60 1.53
CA GLN A 72 12.18 13.73 0.51
C GLN A 72 12.62 12.39 1.11
N GLU A 73 12.96 12.40 2.40
CA GLU A 73 13.37 11.27 3.23
C GLU A 73 12.27 10.20 3.36
N LEU A 74 10.99 10.58 3.18
CA LEU A 74 9.86 9.66 3.27
C LEU A 74 9.48 9.04 1.91
N LYS A 75 10.02 9.54 0.80
CA LYS A 75 9.76 8.98 -0.54
C LYS A 75 10.33 7.56 -0.71
N PRO A 76 11.57 7.23 -0.24
CA PRO A 76 12.05 5.85 -0.23
C PRO A 76 11.12 4.90 0.53
N CYS A 77 10.58 5.31 1.69
CA CYS A 77 9.67 4.49 2.48
C CYS A 77 8.37 4.16 1.73
N LEU A 78 7.83 5.09 0.94
CA LEU A 78 6.66 4.86 0.08
C LEU A 78 6.97 3.91 -1.10
N VAL A 79 8.16 3.99 -1.67
CA VAL A 79 8.61 3.07 -2.74
C VAL A 79 8.80 1.66 -2.19
N GLU A 80 9.39 1.53 -1.00
CA GLU A 80 9.56 0.26 -0.29
C GLU A 80 8.21 -0.37 0.12
N ASP A 81 7.31 0.39 0.73
CA ASP A 81 5.94 -0.03 1.07
C ASP A 81 5.19 -0.56 -0.17
N TRP A 82 5.25 0.19 -1.28
CA TRP A 82 4.63 -0.24 -2.53
C TRP A 82 5.23 -1.54 -3.08
N ASP A 83 6.55 -1.73 -3.01
CA ASP A 83 7.23 -2.96 -3.45
C ASP A 83 6.87 -4.16 -2.55
N LEU A 84 6.92 -3.98 -1.23
CA LEU A 84 6.56 -5.01 -0.23
C LEU A 84 5.14 -5.54 -0.45
N VAL A 85 4.15 -4.65 -0.62
CA VAL A 85 2.75 -5.06 -0.78
C VAL A 85 2.44 -5.51 -2.21
N ASN A 86 2.78 -4.71 -3.24
CA ASN A 86 2.31 -4.99 -4.60
C ASN A 86 3.17 -6.00 -5.36
N LYS A 87 4.49 -6.05 -5.14
CA LYS A 87 5.38 -7.02 -5.81
C LYS A 87 5.68 -8.23 -4.93
N GLN A 88 6.08 -8.01 -3.67
CA GLN A 88 6.46 -9.11 -2.77
C GLN A 88 5.27 -9.80 -2.10
N LYS A 89 4.05 -9.27 -2.26
CA LYS A 89 2.79 -9.83 -1.71
C LYS A 89 2.85 -10.07 -0.21
N LYS A 90 3.45 -9.13 0.52
CA LYS A 90 3.44 -9.10 1.98
C LYS A 90 2.28 -8.25 2.49
N LEU A 91 1.73 -8.63 3.64
CA LEU A 91 0.73 -7.87 4.38
C LEU A 91 1.32 -7.41 5.70
N TYR A 92 0.87 -6.25 6.17
CA TYR A 92 1.19 -5.78 7.51
C TYR A 92 0.49 -6.65 8.56
N GLN A 93 1.16 -6.88 9.69
CA GLN A 93 0.52 -7.52 10.84
C GLN A 93 -0.46 -6.52 11.47
N LEU A 94 -1.71 -6.95 11.67
CA LEU A 94 -2.79 -6.17 12.27
C LEU A 94 -3.38 -6.94 13.45
N PRO A 95 -3.76 -6.26 14.56
CA PRO A 95 -3.58 -4.83 14.82
C PRO A 95 -2.11 -4.40 14.89
N ALA A 96 -1.82 -3.16 14.48
CA ALA A 96 -0.47 -2.62 14.42
C ALA A 96 0.11 -2.36 15.83
N ILE A 97 1.40 -2.69 16.03
CA ILE A 97 2.11 -2.50 17.31
C ILE A 97 2.12 -1.02 17.74
N LYS A 98 2.29 -0.10 16.79
CA LYS A 98 1.96 1.32 16.96
C LYS A 98 0.86 1.70 15.98
N THR A 99 -0.30 2.03 16.54
CA THR A 99 -1.49 2.43 15.79
C THR A 99 -1.43 3.91 15.41
N VAL A 100 -2.26 4.33 14.46
CA VAL A 100 -2.40 5.76 14.10
C VAL A 100 -2.81 6.60 15.31
N ASP A 101 -3.75 6.13 16.13
CA ASP A 101 -4.17 6.84 17.35
C ASP A 101 -3.00 7.06 18.33
N THR A 102 -2.13 6.05 18.54
CA THR A 102 -0.93 6.20 19.38
C THR A 102 0.07 7.20 18.79
N ILE A 103 0.34 7.12 17.47
CA ILE A 103 1.26 8.03 16.78
C ILE A 103 0.78 9.49 16.88
N LEU A 104 -0.53 9.71 16.69
CA LEU A 104 -1.13 11.04 16.77
C LEU A 104 -1.11 11.59 18.22
N ALA A 105 -1.35 10.76 19.23
CA ALA A 105 -1.24 11.17 20.64
C ALA A 105 0.21 11.53 21.04
N GLU A 106 1.19 10.76 20.57
CA GLU A 106 2.62 11.08 20.72
C GLU A 106 2.97 12.42 20.05
N TYR A 107 2.43 12.69 18.85
CA TYR A 107 2.63 13.96 18.15
C TYR A 107 2.06 15.17 18.92
N VAL A 108 0.83 15.09 19.43
CA VAL A 108 0.23 16.15 20.27
C VAL A 108 1.13 16.45 21.46
N THR A 109 1.59 15.41 22.15
CA THR A 109 2.46 15.52 23.33
C THR A 109 3.79 16.20 22.98
N PHE A 110 4.40 15.82 21.85
CA PHE A 110 5.67 16.37 21.35
C PHE A 110 5.57 17.83 20.86
N VAL A 111 4.44 18.25 20.31
CA VAL A 111 4.23 19.66 19.90
C VAL A 111 3.99 20.54 21.13
N LYS A 112 3.20 20.06 22.10
CA LYS A 112 2.92 20.79 23.35
C LYS A 112 4.18 20.95 24.21
N SER A 113 5.03 19.92 24.32
CA SER A 113 6.28 20.00 25.09
C SER A 113 7.32 20.96 24.50
N GLN A 114 7.23 21.30 23.21
CA GLN A 114 8.11 22.28 22.56
C GLN A 114 7.68 23.74 22.76
N GLY A 115 6.57 24.03 23.47
CA GLY A 115 6.08 25.40 23.64
C GLY A 115 5.61 26.08 22.35
N ARG A 116 5.39 25.31 21.27
CA ARG A 116 4.97 25.82 19.94
C ARG A 116 3.45 25.83 19.73
N ALA A 117 2.67 25.62 20.79
CA ALA A 117 1.22 25.48 20.73
C ALA A 117 0.49 26.82 20.62
N ASP A 118 0.88 27.82 21.42
CA ASP A 118 0.12 29.07 21.59
C ASP A 118 0.25 30.08 20.42
N ASN A 119 1.16 29.83 19.47
CA ASN A 119 1.48 30.74 18.36
C ASN A 119 1.00 30.21 16.99
N ARG A 120 -0.11 29.46 16.98
CA ARG A 120 -0.70 28.89 15.76
C ARG A 120 -2.14 29.35 15.58
N GLU A 121 -2.52 29.55 14.33
CA GLU A 121 -3.89 29.90 13.90
C GLU A 121 -4.91 28.77 14.16
N TYR A 122 -4.44 27.53 14.37
CA TYR A 122 -5.24 26.34 14.62
C TYR A 122 -4.63 25.48 15.74
N SER A 123 -5.48 24.77 16.49
CA SER A 123 -5.03 23.88 17.57
C SER A 123 -4.39 22.60 17.02
N VAL A 124 -3.35 22.10 17.70
CA VAL A 124 -2.76 20.80 17.39
C VAL A 124 -3.73 19.64 17.63
N ASP A 125 -4.64 19.78 18.60
CA ASP A 125 -5.64 18.75 18.90
C ASP A 125 -6.68 18.66 17.78
N GLU A 126 -7.13 19.81 17.27
CA GLU A 126 -8.08 19.92 16.14
C GLU A 126 -7.50 19.36 14.84
N LEU A 127 -6.24 19.72 14.51
CA LEU A 127 -5.51 19.14 13.38
C LEU A 127 -5.48 17.60 13.46
N VAL A 128 -5.22 17.06 14.65
CA VAL A 128 -5.13 15.61 14.89
C VAL A 128 -6.48 14.92 14.80
N VAL A 129 -7.57 15.57 15.24
CA VAL A 129 -8.94 15.09 15.00
C VAL A 129 -9.21 14.99 13.50
N GLY A 130 -8.95 16.06 12.74
CA GLY A 130 -9.14 16.06 11.28
C GLY A 130 -8.34 14.97 10.58
N VAL A 131 -7.05 14.81 10.90
CA VAL A 131 -6.20 13.74 10.33
C VAL A 131 -6.76 12.35 10.65
N ARG A 132 -7.24 12.11 11.87
CA ARG A 132 -7.89 10.83 12.26
C ARG A 132 -9.16 10.57 11.46
N GLU A 133 -10.00 11.58 11.27
CA GLU A 133 -11.26 11.46 10.51
C GLU A 133 -11.01 11.18 9.02
N TYR A 134 -10.11 11.93 8.38
CA TYR A 134 -9.68 11.66 7.00
C TYR A 134 -9.09 10.25 6.88
N PHE A 135 -8.26 9.81 7.84
CA PHE A 135 -7.72 8.44 7.84
C PHE A 135 -8.83 7.38 7.85
N ASN A 136 -9.76 7.49 8.81
CA ASN A 136 -10.86 6.53 8.97
C ASN A 136 -11.79 6.51 7.74
N LYS A 137 -12.07 7.67 7.14
CA LYS A 137 -12.91 7.81 5.94
C LYS A 137 -12.23 7.30 4.66
N MET A 138 -10.92 7.51 4.52
CA MET A 138 -10.18 7.21 3.29
C MET A 138 -9.53 5.82 3.25
N LEU A 139 -9.30 5.15 4.40
CA LEU A 139 -8.53 3.90 4.42
C LEU A 139 -9.12 2.83 3.50
N GLY A 140 -10.37 2.43 3.75
CA GLY A 140 -11.04 1.36 3.01
C GLY A 140 -11.17 1.62 1.51
N THR A 141 -11.21 2.90 1.09
CA THR A 141 -11.42 3.32 -0.29
C THR A 141 -10.13 3.61 -1.03
N GLN A 142 -9.25 4.47 -0.49
CA GLN A 142 -8.15 5.11 -1.22
C GLN A 142 -6.72 4.76 -0.74
N LEU A 143 -6.53 4.29 0.50
CA LEU A 143 -5.19 4.10 1.07
C LEU A 143 -4.68 2.64 1.02
N LEU A 144 -5.56 1.68 0.74
CA LEU A 144 -5.22 0.26 0.65
C LEU A 144 -4.99 -0.19 -0.79
N TYR A 145 -3.91 -0.91 -1.02
CA TYR A 145 -3.64 -1.60 -2.28
C TYR A 145 -4.58 -2.80 -2.46
N GLN A 146 -4.74 -3.26 -3.71
CA GLN A 146 -5.68 -4.32 -4.06
C GLN A 146 -5.45 -5.62 -3.25
N PHE A 147 -4.19 -5.91 -2.90
CA PHE A 147 -3.82 -7.10 -2.14
C PHE A 147 -4.19 -7.02 -0.64
N GLU A 148 -4.35 -5.83 -0.08
CA GLU A 148 -4.76 -5.61 1.33
C GLU A 148 -6.29 -5.64 1.52
N LYS A 149 -7.07 -5.57 0.44
CA LYS A 149 -8.56 -5.50 0.51
C LYS A 149 -9.20 -6.70 1.24
N PRO A 150 -8.75 -7.97 1.07
CA PRO A 150 -9.29 -9.09 1.84
C PRO A 150 -9.03 -8.94 3.35
N GLN A 151 -7.80 -8.59 3.74
CA GLN A 151 -7.43 -8.37 5.13
C GLN A 151 -8.25 -7.24 5.77
N TYR A 152 -8.52 -6.17 5.03
CA TYR A 152 -9.41 -5.09 5.50
C TYR A 152 -10.84 -5.56 5.71
N ALA A 153 -11.39 -6.39 4.82
CA ALA A 153 -12.73 -6.95 4.99
C ALA A 153 -12.82 -7.84 6.25
N GLU A 154 -11.80 -8.66 6.51
CA GLU A 154 -11.68 -9.46 7.74
C GLU A 154 -11.63 -8.57 8.99
N MET A 155 -10.79 -7.52 9.01
CA MET A 155 -10.67 -6.60 10.14
C MET A 155 -11.94 -5.78 10.38
N HIS A 156 -12.59 -5.30 9.32
CA HIS A 156 -13.85 -4.57 9.42
C HIS A 156 -15.00 -5.47 9.91
N PHE A 157 -15.00 -6.76 9.55
CA PHE A 157 -15.99 -7.73 10.04
C PHE A 157 -15.73 -8.14 11.50
N ALA A 158 -14.47 -8.37 11.88
CA ALA A 158 -14.09 -8.75 13.24
C ALA A 158 -14.25 -7.60 14.25
N HIS A 159 -14.13 -6.34 13.81
CA HIS A 159 -14.08 -5.16 14.68
C HIS A 159 -15.01 -4.03 14.20
N PRO A 160 -16.34 -4.26 14.08
CA PRO A 160 -17.28 -3.32 13.45
C PRO A 160 -17.42 -1.97 14.17
N ASN A 161 -17.07 -1.91 15.46
CA ASN A 161 -17.18 -0.71 16.30
C ASN A 161 -15.81 -0.05 16.61
N ILE A 162 -14.71 -0.54 16.02
CA ILE A 162 -13.37 0.00 16.27
C ILE A 162 -12.95 0.88 15.08
N PRO A 163 -12.58 2.15 15.29
CA PRO A 163 -12.10 2.99 14.21
C PRO A 163 -10.78 2.44 13.66
N MET A 164 -10.60 2.52 12.34
CA MET A 164 -9.44 1.95 11.67
C MET A 164 -8.10 2.56 12.13
N SER A 165 -8.12 3.79 12.65
CA SER A 165 -6.96 4.43 13.30
C SER A 165 -6.44 3.71 14.55
N GLN A 166 -7.22 2.80 15.13
CA GLN A 166 -6.82 1.92 16.25
C GLN A 166 -6.37 0.52 15.79
N ILE A 167 -6.47 0.20 14.50
CA ILE A 167 -6.06 -1.10 13.93
C ILE A 167 -4.81 -0.94 13.07
N TYR A 168 -4.76 0.10 12.24
CA TYR A 168 -3.68 0.36 11.28
C TYR A 168 -2.61 1.30 11.86
N GLY A 169 -1.45 1.37 11.21
CA GLY A 169 -0.27 2.07 11.72
C GLY A 169 0.42 3.02 10.72
N ALA A 170 1.69 3.34 11.00
CA ALA A 170 2.46 4.36 10.29
C ALA A 170 2.49 4.26 8.75
N PRO A 171 2.63 3.08 8.10
CA PRO A 171 2.69 2.98 6.64
C PRO A 171 1.42 3.52 5.98
N HIS A 172 0.25 3.11 6.47
CA HIS A 172 -1.04 3.56 5.96
C HIS A 172 -1.29 5.04 6.25
N LEU A 173 -0.82 5.55 7.40
CA LEU A 173 -0.86 6.98 7.71
C LEU A 173 0.03 7.80 6.76
N LEU A 174 1.20 7.28 6.38
CA LEU A 174 2.06 7.94 5.39
C LEU A 174 1.39 8.01 4.01
N ARG A 175 0.67 6.95 3.60
CA ARG A 175 -0.15 6.96 2.37
C ARG A 175 -1.26 8.01 2.41
N LEU A 176 -1.84 8.33 3.57
CA LEU A 176 -2.83 9.41 3.70
C LEU A 176 -2.25 10.75 3.25
N PHE A 177 -1.04 11.12 3.69
CA PHE A 177 -0.43 12.40 3.34
C PHE A 177 -0.16 12.56 1.83
N VAL A 178 0.00 11.45 1.10
CA VAL A 178 0.13 11.45 -0.38
C VAL A 178 -1.24 11.64 -1.07
N LYS A 179 -2.35 11.30 -0.43
CA LYS A 179 -3.70 11.34 -1.01
C LYS A 179 -4.55 12.52 -0.56
N ILE A 180 -4.37 12.99 0.68
CA ILE A 180 -5.20 14.02 1.30
C ILE A 180 -5.10 15.38 0.58
N GLY A 181 -3.95 15.71 -0.04
CA GLY A 181 -3.78 16.93 -0.84
C GLY A 181 -4.80 17.06 -1.98
N ALA A 182 -5.19 15.94 -2.62
CA ALA A 182 -6.26 15.92 -3.61
C ALA A 182 -7.66 15.97 -2.94
N ALA A 183 -7.84 15.27 -1.82
CA ALA A 183 -9.12 15.24 -1.11
C ALA A 183 -9.55 16.61 -0.56
N LEU A 184 -8.60 17.45 -0.13
CA LEU A 184 -8.87 18.79 0.41
C LEU A 184 -9.48 19.76 -0.62
N VAL A 185 -9.26 19.53 -1.92
CA VAL A 185 -9.82 20.37 -3.02
C VAL A 185 -11.34 20.27 -3.09
N HIS A 186 -11.89 19.14 -2.65
CA HIS A 186 -13.32 18.81 -2.78
C HIS A 186 -14.05 18.88 -1.43
N SER A 187 -13.38 19.32 -0.36
CA SER A 187 -14.00 19.65 0.91
C SER A 187 -14.44 21.12 0.87
N PRO A 188 -15.75 21.43 0.82
CA PRO A 188 -16.20 22.78 1.11
C PRO A 188 -15.85 23.11 2.56
N LEU A 189 -15.16 24.25 2.75
CA LEU A 189 -14.91 24.87 4.05
C LEU A 189 -16.20 25.52 4.58
#